data_AF-A0A1B9Y5V1-F1
#
_entry.id   AF-A0A1B9Y5V1-F1
#
_cell.length_a   1.000
_cell.length_b   1.000
_cell.length_c   1.000
_cell.angle_alpha   90.00
_cell.angle_beta   90.00
_cell.angle_gamma   90.00
#
_symmetry.space_group_name_H-M   'P 1'
#
loop_
_entity.id
_entity.type
_entity.pdbx_description
1 polymer ?
#
loop_
_entity_poly.entity_id
_entity_poly.type
_entity_poly.pdbx_seq_one_letter_code
_entity_poly.pdbx_strand_id
1 'polypeptide(L)'
;MLPVNKLIFSLLLFLISIITFSQTKAKVIGVSDGDTITVLLSDKSKLKLRLAEVDCPEKGQAFAKNARQFTSDQIFGKQIIFFKTDKDRYGRDIAKIYYNNGKYLSEELIKNGLGWWYFSYSKNKYLATLEMEARSKKRGLWQDKRAVSPWEYRKIQRLNAEKKRFSKKQSLHLL
;
A
#
# COMPACT_ATOMS: atom_id res chain seq x y z
N MET A 1 0.40 51.91 15.23
CA MET A 1 1.37 51.28 14.30
C MET A 1 2.13 50.21 15.06
N LEU A 2 1.85 48.94 14.81
CA LEU A 2 2.58 47.84 15.47
C LEU A 2 4.02 47.82 14.93
N PRO A 3 5.04 47.64 15.78
CA PRO A 3 6.43 47.69 15.34
C PRO A 3 6.68 46.58 14.32
N VAL A 4 7.14 46.98 13.12
CA VAL A 4 7.42 46.12 11.95
C VAL A 4 8.27 44.90 12.33
N ASN A 5 9.15 45.05 13.32
CA ASN A 5 10.04 44.00 13.81
C ASN A 5 9.31 42.84 14.52
N LYS A 6 8.13 43.07 15.15
CA LYS A 6 7.32 42.00 15.74
C LYS A 6 6.54 41.21 14.68
N LEU A 7 6.17 41.86 13.58
CA LEU A 7 5.46 41.21 12.46
C LEU A 7 6.38 40.27 11.68
N ILE A 8 7.64 40.66 11.46
CA ILE A 8 8.66 39.83 10.82
C ILE A 8 8.97 38.59 11.68
N PHE A 9 9.09 38.76 13.00
CA PHE A 9 9.37 37.65 13.92
C PHE A 9 8.21 36.63 13.96
N SER A 10 6.96 37.10 13.87
CA SER A 10 5.77 36.23 13.79
C SER A 10 5.65 35.51 12.45
N LEU A 11 6.11 36.10 11.34
CA LEU A 11 6.12 35.46 10.02
C LEU A 11 7.19 34.36 9.93
N LEU A 12 8.33 34.55 10.60
CA LEU A 12 9.42 33.57 10.67
C LEU A 12 9.04 32.30 11.46
N LEU A 13 8.21 32.45 12.51
CA LEU A 13 7.68 31.32 13.30
C LEU A 13 6.60 30.51 12.56
N PHE A 14 5.89 31.11 11.59
CA PHE A 14 4.86 30.41 10.80
C PHE A 14 5.46 29.58 9.65
N LEU A 15 6.62 29.98 9.13
CA LEU A 15 7.36 29.29 8.06
C LEU A 15 8.09 28.02 8.52
N ILE A 16 8.15 27.75 9.83
CA ILE A 16 8.80 26.55 10.40
C ILE A 16 7.86 25.33 10.46
N SER A 17 6.61 25.43 9.98
CA SER A 17 5.82 24.24 9.62
C SER A 17 6.33 23.59 8.33
N ILE A 18 7.65 23.38 8.26
CA ILE A 18 8.25 22.45 7.32
C ILE A 18 7.64 21.11 7.69
N ILE A 19 6.72 20.63 6.84
CA ILE A 19 6.24 19.26 6.86
C ILE A 19 7.49 18.40 6.65
N THR A 20 8.14 18.02 7.75
CA THR A 20 9.31 17.16 7.70
C THR A 20 8.79 15.81 7.23
N PHE A 21 9.04 15.48 5.97
CA PHE A 21 8.86 14.14 5.45
C PHE A 21 9.93 13.27 6.12
N SER A 22 9.67 12.90 7.37
CA SER A 22 10.65 12.25 8.22
C SER A 22 10.87 10.82 7.74
N GLN A 23 12.05 10.56 7.18
CA GLN A 23 12.47 9.21 6.88
C GLN A 23 12.61 8.43 8.19
N THR A 24 11.92 7.31 8.31
CA THR A 24 11.95 6.48 9.52
C THR A 24 12.60 5.13 9.20
N LYS A 25 13.58 4.73 10.03
CA LYS A 25 14.19 3.40 9.95
C LYS A 25 13.41 2.42 10.83
N ALA A 26 13.18 1.21 10.33
CA ALA A 26 12.49 0.18 11.10
C ALA A 26 12.84 -1.24 10.63
N LYS A 27 12.79 -2.20 11.56
CA LYS A 27 12.99 -3.62 11.23
C LYS A 27 11.67 -4.26 10.85
N VAL A 28 11.62 -4.96 9.72
CA VAL A 28 10.41 -5.70 9.33
C VAL A 28 10.31 -6.98 10.17
N ILE A 29 9.22 -7.11 10.92
CA ILE A 29 8.96 -8.25 11.82
C ILE A 29 7.77 -9.10 11.38
N GLY A 30 7.03 -8.69 10.35
CA GLY A 30 5.91 -9.47 9.82
C GLY A 30 5.47 -9.01 8.44
N VAL A 31 4.97 -9.96 7.64
CA VAL A 31 4.37 -9.73 6.32
C VAL A 31 2.99 -10.37 6.31
N SER A 32 1.95 -9.52 6.27
CA SER A 32 0.54 -9.96 6.30
C SER A 32 0.11 -10.48 4.93
N ASP A 33 0.40 -9.71 3.88
CA ASP A 33 0.09 -9.97 2.48
C ASP A 33 1.12 -9.25 1.59
N GLY A 34 0.87 -9.12 0.29
CA GLY A 34 1.82 -8.53 -0.65
C GLY A 34 2.16 -7.07 -0.38
N ASP A 35 1.23 -6.28 0.15
CA ASP A 35 1.37 -4.83 0.33
C ASP A 35 1.14 -4.35 1.78
N THR A 36 1.09 -5.26 2.74
CA THR A 36 0.92 -4.93 4.17
C THR A 36 1.98 -5.62 5.04
N ILE A 37 2.75 -4.81 5.77
CA ILE A 37 3.83 -5.28 6.65
C ILE A 37 3.65 -4.79 8.09
N THR A 38 4.37 -5.41 9.01
CA THR A 38 4.52 -4.94 10.39
C THR A 38 5.99 -4.70 10.67
N VAL A 39 6.31 -3.53 11.22
CA VAL A 39 7.66 -3.11 11.54
C VAL A 39 7.83 -2.85 13.03
N LEU A 40 9.05 -2.99 13.51
CA LEU A 40 9.49 -2.65 14.86
C LEU A 40 10.33 -1.38 14.78
N LEU A 41 9.88 -0.33 15.48
CA LEU A 41 10.57 0.95 15.59
C LEU A 41 11.68 0.90 16.65
N SER A 42 12.51 1.95 16.70
CA SER A 42 13.63 2.06 17.65
C SER A 42 13.17 2.03 19.12
N ASP A 43 12.01 2.63 19.40
CA ASP A 43 11.33 2.65 20.71
C ASP A 43 10.63 1.32 21.06
N LYS A 44 10.83 0.27 20.25
CA LYS A 44 10.21 -1.07 20.37
C LYS A 44 8.70 -1.09 20.12
N SER A 45 8.09 0.01 19.72
CA SER A 45 6.70 0.00 19.29
C SER A 45 6.55 -0.72 17.95
N LYS A 46 5.38 -1.35 17.75
CA LYS A 46 5.03 -2.04 16.50
C LYS A 46 4.13 -1.15 15.67
N LEU A 47 4.41 -1.07 14.37
CA LEU A 47 3.61 -0.30 13.43
C LEU A 47 3.21 -1.15 12.24
N LYS A 48 1.94 -1.09 11.85
CA LYS A 48 1.42 -1.75 10.63
C LYS A 48 1.42 -0.74 9.49
N LEU A 49 2.12 -1.08 8.42
CA LEU A 49 2.26 -0.24 7.24
C LEU A 49 1.56 -0.91 6.05
N ARG A 50 0.81 -0.12 5.29
CA ARG A 50 0.38 -0.45 3.93
C ARG A 50 1.31 0.25 2.94
N LEU A 51 1.78 -0.47 1.93
CA LEU A 51 2.61 0.10 0.88
C LEU A 51 1.80 1.15 0.09
N ALA A 52 2.44 2.27 -0.21
CA ALA A 52 1.89 3.30 -1.08
C ALA A 52 1.89 2.84 -2.54
N GLU A 53 0.97 3.37 -3.34
CA GLU A 53 0.97 3.32 -4.82
C GLU A 53 0.80 1.93 -5.47
N VAL A 54 0.75 0.84 -4.70
CA VAL A 54 0.48 -0.53 -5.17
C VAL A 54 -0.73 -1.13 -4.45
N ASP A 55 -1.49 -1.97 -5.15
CA ASP A 55 -2.53 -2.84 -4.56
C ASP A 55 -2.23 -4.29 -4.96
N CYS A 56 -1.97 -5.16 -3.97
CA CYS A 56 -1.66 -6.58 -4.21
C CYS A 56 -2.92 -7.45 -4.23
N PRO A 57 -2.89 -8.66 -4.84
CA PRO A 57 -4.03 -9.56 -4.81
C PRO A 57 -4.46 -9.90 -3.39
N GLU A 58 -5.77 -9.88 -3.15
CA GLU A 58 -6.38 -10.15 -1.84
C GLU A 58 -6.20 -11.62 -1.42
N LYS A 59 -6.32 -11.92 -0.13
CA LYS A 59 -6.31 -13.30 0.36
C LYS A 59 -7.37 -14.15 -0.36
N GLY A 60 -6.95 -15.24 -0.99
CA GLY A 60 -7.81 -16.14 -1.77
C GLY A 60 -7.90 -15.79 -3.26
N GLN A 61 -7.35 -14.65 -3.68
CA GLN A 61 -7.16 -14.31 -5.07
C GLN A 61 -5.90 -14.99 -5.63
N ALA A 62 -5.88 -15.25 -6.95
CA ALA A 62 -4.69 -15.75 -7.63
C ALA A 62 -3.48 -14.80 -7.37
N PHE A 63 -2.28 -15.39 -7.25
CA PHE A 63 -1.02 -14.69 -6.95
C PHE A 63 -0.91 -14.00 -5.58
N ALA A 64 -1.92 -14.03 -4.70
CA ALA A 64 -1.84 -13.43 -3.37
C ALA A 64 -0.68 -14.00 -2.53
N LYS A 65 -0.49 -15.33 -2.58
CA LYS A 65 0.63 -16.00 -1.89
C LYS A 65 1.98 -15.61 -2.50
N ASN A 66 2.06 -15.49 -3.83
CA ASN A 66 3.28 -15.11 -4.53
C ASN A 66 3.70 -13.68 -4.19
N ALA A 67 2.76 -12.72 -4.18
CA ALA A 67 3.03 -11.34 -3.78
C ALA A 67 3.53 -11.26 -2.32
N ARG A 68 2.86 -11.97 -1.41
CA ARG A 68 3.30 -12.07 -0.01
C ARG A 68 4.71 -12.67 0.12
N GLN A 69 4.98 -13.76 -0.61
CA GLN A 69 6.28 -14.43 -0.58
C GLN A 69 7.38 -13.51 -1.09
N PHE A 70 7.16 -12.84 -2.23
CA PHE A 70 8.10 -11.86 -2.77
C PHE A 70 8.42 -10.76 -1.77
N THR A 71 7.40 -10.14 -1.17
CA THR A 71 7.61 -9.13 -0.13
C THR A 71 8.40 -9.68 1.06
N SER A 72 8.11 -10.90 1.49
CA SER A 72 8.88 -11.58 2.55
C SER A 72 10.35 -11.75 2.17
N ASP A 73 10.64 -12.28 0.98
CA ASP A 73 12.00 -12.52 0.51
C ASP A 73 12.80 -11.21 0.38
N GLN A 74 12.13 -10.14 -0.06
CA GLN A 74 12.75 -8.83 -0.23
C GLN A 74 13.10 -8.17 1.11
N ILE A 75 12.21 -8.21 2.12
CA ILE A 75 12.36 -7.32 3.29
C ILE A 75 12.15 -7.97 4.66
N PHE A 76 11.63 -9.19 4.80
CA PHE A 76 11.41 -9.78 6.12
C PHE A 76 12.73 -9.92 6.91
N GLY A 77 12.70 -9.51 8.19
CA GLY A 77 13.87 -9.53 9.07
C GLY A 77 14.90 -8.43 8.78
N LYS A 78 14.75 -7.65 7.70
CA LYS A 78 15.70 -6.62 7.29
C LYS A 78 15.33 -5.24 7.84
N GLN A 79 16.31 -4.34 7.85
CA GLN A 79 16.08 -2.92 8.09
C GLN A 79 15.60 -2.25 6.81
N ILE A 80 14.57 -1.41 6.94
CA ILE A 80 14.05 -0.58 5.85
C ILE A 80 14.08 0.89 6.24
N ILE A 81 13.93 1.76 5.25
CA ILE A 81 13.57 3.17 5.43
C ILE A 81 12.16 3.35 4.86
N PHE A 82 11.29 4.04 5.58
CA PHE A 82 9.96 4.36 5.05
C PHE A 82 9.58 5.82 5.31
N PHE A 83 8.65 6.30 4.49
CA PHE A 83 8.06 7.62 4.59
C PHE A 83 6.55 7.50 4.61
N LYS A 84 5.91 7.97 5.69
CA LYS A 84 4.44 7.98 5.77
C LYS A 84 3.89 9.01 4.81
N THR A 85 2.87 8.63 4.06
CA THR A 85 2.21 9.50 3.08
C THR A 85 0.79 9.83 3.48
N ASP A 86 0.11 8.91 4.16
CA ASP A 86 -1.30 9.03 4.52
C ASP A 86 -1.68 7.97 5.58
N LYS A 87 -2.96 7.91 5.97
CA LYS A 87 -3.55 6.87 6.80
C LYS A 87 -4.80 6.31 6.10
N ASP A 88 -4.90 4.99 6.03
CA ASP A 88 -6.07 4.37 5.44
C ASP A 88 -7.26 4.30 6.41
N ARG A 89 -8.45 4.00 5.89
CA ARG A 89 -9.69 3.91 6.67
C ARG A 89 -9.68 2.82 7.77
N TYR A 90 -8.71 1.91 7.73
CA TYR A 90 -8.52 0.84 8.71
C TYR A 90 -7.49 1.23 9.78
N GLY A 91 -6.99 2.46 9.76
CA GLY A 91 -6.02 2.99 10.69
C GLY A 91 -4.56 2.61 10.39
N ARG A 92 -4.28 1.93 9.27
CA ARG A 92 -2.91 1.62 8.85
C ARG A 92 -2.26 2.86 8.28
N ASP A 93 -0.99 3.09 8.61
CA ASP A 93 -0.22 4.12 7.92
C ASP A 93 0.11 3.64 6.51
N ILE A 94 -0.15 4.50 5.52
CA ILE A 94 0.29 4.29 4.13
C ILE A 94 1.70 4.85 4.02
N ALA A 95 2.64 4.07 3.47
CA ALA A 95 4.04 4.48 3.41
C ALA A 95 4.75 4.03 2.14
N LYS A 96 5.67 4.88 1.67
CA LYS A 96 6.69 4.49 0.68
C LYS A 96 7.81 3.77 1.42
N ILE A 97 8.15 2.55 1.00
CA ILE A 97 9.12 1.68 1.67
C ILE A 97 10.31 1.43 0.76
N TYR A 98 11.49 1.78 1.25
CA TYR A 98 12.77 1.65 0.57
C TYR A 98 13.68 0.67 1.33
N TYR A 99 14.39 -0.16 0.57
CA TYR A 99 15.28 -1.19 1.11
C TYR A 99 16.48 -1.39 0.17
N ASN A 100 17.48 -2.15 0.61
CA ASN A 100 18.65 -2.54 -0.20
C ASN A 100 19.21 -1.38 -1.05
N ASN A 101 19.65 -0.31 -0.38
CA ASN A 101 20.24 0.87 -0.97
C ASN A 101 19.34 1.61 -1.99
N GLY A 102 18.04 1.75 -1.68
CA GLY A 102 17.13 2.66 -2.38
C GLY A 102 16.12 1.99 -3.31
N LYS A 103 16.05 0.65 -3.35
CA LYS A 103 14.97 -0.04 -4.05
C LYS A 103 13.62 0.31 -3.44
N TYR A 104 12.67 0.69 -4.27
CA TYR A 104 11.30 0.99 -3.84
C TYR A 104 10.42 -0.26 -3.94
N LEU A 105 9.86 -0.72 -2.83
CA LEU A 105 9.18 -2.02 -2.78
C LEU A 105 7.91 -2.08 -3.65
N SER A 106 7.12 -1.01 -3.70
CA SER A 106 5.91 -0.96 -4.54
C SER A 106 6.25 -1.05 -6.03
N GLU A 107 7.34 -0.41 -6.44
CA GLU A 107 7.88 -0.51 -7.79
C GLU A 107 8.28 -1.95 -8.13
N GLU A 108 9.02 -2.61 -7.24
CA GLU A 108 9.50 -3.98 -7.47
C GLU A 108 8.33 -4.98 -7.54
N LEU A 109 7.27 -4.79 -6.74
CA LEU A 109 6.04 -5.59 -6.84
C LEU A 109 5.35 -5.43 -8.19
N ILE A 110 5.18 -4.20 -8.67
CA ILE A 110 4.54 -3.91 -9.96
C ILE A 110 5.37 -4.46 -11.11
N LYS A 111 6.68 -4.22 -11.09
CA LYS A 111 7.64 -4.69 -12.11
C LYS A 111 7.65 -6.21 -12.28
N ASN A 112 7.45 -6.95 -11.18
CA ASN A 112 7.37 -8.41 -11.18
C ASN A 112 5.95 -8.95 -11.45
N GLY A 113 4.97 -8.07 -11.69
CA GLY A 113 3.58 -8.47 -11.95
C GLY A 113 2.94 -9.13 -10.72
N LEU A 114 3.19 -8.59 -9.53
CA LEU A 114 2.66 -9.08 -8.26
C LEU A 114 1.74 -8.07 -7.57
N GLY A 115 1.54 -6.91 -8.18
CA GLY A 115 0.60 -5.89 -7.74
C GLY A 115 0.20 -5.00 -8.90
N TRP A 116 -0.90 -4.27 -8.71
CA TRP A 116 -1.41 -3.28 -9.63
C TRP A 116 -0.93 -1.90 -9.20
N TRP A 117 -0.60 -1.05 -10.15
CA TRP A 117 -0.45 0.37 -9.90
C TRP A 117 -1.79 0.94 -9.45
N TYR A 118 -1.83 1.46 -8.22
CA TYR A 118 -3.08 1.95 -7.65
C TYR A 118 -3.36 3.39 -8.10
N PHE A 119 -3.78 3.55 -9.35
CA PHE A 119 -3.95 4.85 -10.01
C PHE A 119 -4.84 5.85 -9.24
N SER A 120 -5.84 5.37 -8.47
CA SER A 120 -6.67 6.23 -7.63
C SER A 120 -5.90 6.94 -6.52
N TYR A 121 -4.75 6.40 -6.11
CA TYR A 121 -3.91 6.90 -5.02
C TYR A 121 -2.47 7.22 -5.46
N SER A 122 -2.18 7.15 -6.77
CA SER A 122 -0.85 7.41 -7.30
C SER A 122 -0.92 8.18 -8.60
N LYS A 123 -0.31 9.38 -8.63
CA LYS A 123 -0.09 10.15 -9.87
C LYS A 123 1.23 9.78 -10.58
N ASN A 124 2.01 8.86 -10.02
CA ASN A 124 3.29 8.45 -10.57
C ASN A 124 3.13 7.60 -11.85
N LYS A 125 3.25 8.23 -13.02
CA LYS A 125 3.13 7.58 -14.33
C LYS A 125 4.23 6.55 -14.60
N TYR A 126 5.38 6.64 -13.93
CA TYR A 126 6.45 5.64 -14.08
C TYR A 126 5.98 4.25 -13.65
N LEU A 127 5.21 4.16 -12.56
CA LEU A 127 4.63 2.89 -12.11
C LEU A 127 3.62 2.31 -13.11
N ALA A 128 2.87 3.18 -13.80
CA ALA A 128 1.98 2.77 -14.89
C ALA A 128 2.77 2.10 -16.02
N THR A 129 3.90 2.69 -16.41
CA THR A 129 4.79 2.14 -17.42
C THR A 129 5.34 0.78 -17.02
N LEU A 130 5.75 0.61 -15.76
CA LEU A 130 6.22 -0.69 -15.25
C LEU A 130 5.12 -1.75 -15.25
N GLU A 131 3.88 -1.37 -14.93
CA GLU A 131 2.75 -2.29 -15.04
C GLU A 131 2.52 -2.72 -16.50
N MET A 132 2.53 -1.78 -17.44
CA MET A 132 2.40 -2.08 -18.87
C MET A 132 3.50 -3.02 -19.37
N GLU A 133 4.75 -2.81 -18.92
CA GLU A 133 5.87 -3.71 -19.25
C GLU A 133 5.67 -5.11 -18.64
N ALA A 134 5.25 -5.19 -17.37
CA ALA A 134 4.97 -6.47 -16.72
C ALA A 134 3.84 -7.23 -17.44
N ARG A 135 2.82 -6.50 -17.92
CA ARG A 135 1.72 -7.04 -18.73
C ARG A 135 2.21 -7.58 -20.08
N SER A 136 2.97 -6.79 -20.83
CA SER A 136 3.46 -7.19 -22.16
C SER A 136 4.37 -8.42 -22.08
N LYS A 137 5.17 -8.51 -21.02
CA LYS A 137 6.06 -9.66 -20.72
C LYS A 137 5.36 -10.81 -20.00
N LYS A 138 4.05 -10.71 -19.74
CA LYS A 138 3.25 -11.73 -19.03
C LYS A 138 3.91 -12.17 -17.71
N ARG A 139 4.45 -11.23 -16.93
CA ARG A 139 5.08 -11.54 -15.63
C ARG A 139 4.02 -11.77 -14.56
N GLY A 140 4.28 -12.72 -13.66
CA GLY A 140 3.45 -12.95 -12.48
C GLY A 140 1.98 -13.13 -12.84
N LEU A 141 1.10 -12.31 -12.27
CA LEU A 141 -0.33 -12.36 -12.47
C LEU A 141 -0.78 -12.10 -13.91
N TRP A 142 0.05 -11.44 -14.72
CA TRP A 142 -0.24 -11.14 -16.13
C TRP A 142 -0.10 -12.34 -17.07
N GLN A 143 0.28 -13.51 -16.56
CA GLN A 143 0.18 -14.77 -17.29
C GLN A 143 -1.29 -15.13 -17.58
N ASP A 144 -2.20 -14.71 -16.69
CA ASP A 144 -3.64 -14.84 -16.92
C ASP A 144 -4.18 -13.60 -17.64
N LYS A 145 -4.71 -13.79 -18.84
CA LYS A 145 -5.38 -12.72 -19.62
C LYS A 145 -6.61 -12.15 -18.90
N ARG A 146 -7.18 -12.89 -17.94
CA ARG A 146 -8.36 -12.52 -17.17
C ARG A 146 -8.02 -12.10 -15.74
N ALA A 147 -6.77 -11.72 -15.47
CA ALA A 147 -6.36 -11.23 -14.17
C ALA A 147 -7.26 -10.07 -13.70
N VAL A 148 -7.96 -10.29 -12.58
CA VAL A 148 -8.87 -9.31 -11.95
C VAL A 148 -8.06 -8.47 -10.97
N SER A 149 -8.29 -7.16 -10.92
CA SER A 149 -7.64 -6.29 -9.92
C SER A 149 -8.19 -6.51 -8.50
N PRO A 150 -7.46 -6.13 -7.44
CA PRO A 150 -7.93 -6.33 -6.07
C PRO A 150 -9.19 -5.53 -5.76
N TRP A 151 -9.35 -4.32 -6.30
CA TRP A 151 -10.57 -3.51 -6.12
C TRP A 151 -11.80 -4.12 -6.79
N GLU A 152 -11.67 -4.67 -8.00
CA GLU A 152 -12.77 -5.40 -8.66
C GLU A 152 -13.08 -6.71 -7.93
N TYR A 153 -12.06 -7.42 -7.46
CA TYR A 153 -12.25 -8.61 -6.62
C TYR A 153 -13.03 -8.29 -5.35
N ARG A 154 -12.65 -7.21 -4.63
CA ARG A 154 -13.38 -6.71 -3.45
C ARG A 154 -14.84 -6.37 -3.77
N LYS A 155 -15.10 -5.77 -4.94
CA LYS A 155 -16.47 -5.44 -5.40
C LYS A 155 -17.30 -6.71 -5.63
N ILE A 156 -16.76 -7.70 -6.34
CA ILE A 156 -17.42 -8.99 -6.59
C ILE A 156 -17.78 -9.69 -5.28
N GLN A 157 -16.85 -9.72 -4.32
CA GLN A 157 -17.09 -10.35 -3.02
C GLN A 157 -18.22 -9.69 -2.22
N ARG A 158 -18.31 -8.34 -2.26
CA ARG A 158 -19.41 -7.61 -1.62
C ARG A 158 -20.76 -7.95 -2.25
N LEU A 159 -20.84 -7.92 -3.58
CA LEU A 159 -22.08 -8.26 -4.31
C LEU A 159 -22.54 -9.68 -4.02
N ASN A 160 -21.61 -10.64 -3.97
CA ASN A 160 -21.93 -12.03 -3.63
C ASN A 160 -22.46 -12.17 -2.20
N ALA A 161 -21.87 -11.43 -1.24
CA ALA A 161 -22.34 -11.42 0.14
C ALA A 161 -23.75 -10.81 0.28
N GLU A 162 -24.04 -9.74 -0.46
CA GLU A 162 -25.37 -9.10 -0.50
C GLU A 162 -26.43 -10.03 -1.08
N LYS A 163 -26.16 -10.69 -2.22
CA LYS A 163 -27.07 -11.68 -2.82
C LYS A 163 -27.38 -12.83 -1.85
N LYS A 164 -26.36 -13.34 -1.15
CA LYS A 164 -26.53 -14.42 -0.17
C LYS A 164 -27.43 -13.99 1.00
N ARG A 165 -27.28 -12.74 1.49
CA ARG A 165 -28.13 -12.18 2.55
C ARG A 165 -29.58 -12.02 2.08
N PHE A 166 -29.79 -11.55 0.85
CA PHE A 166 -31.12 -11.40 0.28
C PHE A 166 -31.85 -12.74 0.13
N SER A 167 -31.19 -13.75 -0.47
CA SER A 167 -31.74 -15.11 -0.61
C SER A 167 -32.08 -15.75 0.75
N LYS A 168 -31.24 -15.55 1.77
CA LYS A 168 -31.54 -16.02 3.14
C LYS A 168 -32.76 -15.33 3.75
N LYS A 169 -32.94 -14.02 3.52
CA LYS A 169 -34.10 -13.28 4.03
C LYS A 169 -35.40 -13.71 3.35
N GLN A 170 -35.36 -14.00 2.05
CA GLN A 170 -36.53 -14.44 1.29
C GLN A 170 -36.96 -15.86 1.68
N SER A 171 -36.02 -16.77 1.91
CA SER A 171 -36.33 -18.13 2.39
C SER A 171 -36.90 -18.16 3.81
N LEU A 172 -36.49 -17.24 4.69
CA LEU A 172 -37.06 -17.10 6.03
C LEU A 172 -38.47 -16.47 6.06
N HIS A 173 -38.90 -15.79 4.99
CA HIS A 173 -40.25 -15.23 4.87
C HIS A 173 -41.26 -16.21 4.25
N LEU A 174 -40.78 -17.35 3.73
CA LEU A 174 -41.58 -18.41 3.10
C LEU A 174 -41.78 -19.62 4.04
N LEU A 175 -41.34 -19.51 5.30
CA LEU A 175 -41.57 -20.45 6.41
C LEU A 175 -42.42 -19.76 7.46
#